data_AF-A0A210QUE8-F1
#
_entry.id   AF-A0A210QUE8-F1
#
_cell.length_a   1.000
_cell.length_b   1.000
_cell.length_c   1.000
_cell.angle_alpha   90.00
_cell.angle_beta   90.00
_cell.angle_gamma   90.00
#
_symmetry.space_group_name_H-M   'P 1'
#
loop_
_entity.id
_entity.type
_entity.pdbx_description
1 polymer ?
#
loop_
_entity_poly.entity_id
_entity_poly.type
_entity_poly.pdbx_seq_one_letter_code
_entity_poly.pdbx_strand_id
1 'polypeptide(L)'
;MSTIEDNVSIEVGNASIEAGNMSIEAGNASIEAGNVSIEAGNVSIEAGNLSTDAGNVSTEAGNVSTEAGNVSIKAGNTSIDVGNVSTDAGNVSTET
;
A
#
# COMPACT_ATOMS: atom_id res chain seq x y z
N MET A 1 18.75 11.23 -10.81
CA MET A 1 17.53 10.58 -10.33
C MET A 1 16.67 10.39 -11.55
N SER A 2 16.46 9.15 -12.00
CA SER A 2 15.50 8.89 -13.07
C SER A 2 14.20 8.59 -12.36
N THR A 3 13.32 9.58 -12.24
CA THR A 3 11.93 9.35 -11.91
C THR A 3 11.40 8.37 -12.95
N ILE A 4 11.08 7.15 -12.53
CA ILE A 4 10.32 6.23 -13.36
C ILE A 4 8.89 6.77 -13.32
N GLU A 5 8.43 7.47 -14.36
CA GLU A 5 7.04 7.92 -14.49
C GLU A 5 6.13 6.80 -15.03
N ASP A 6 6.56 5.54 -14.93
CA ASP A 6 5.94 4.40 -15.59
C ASP A 6 5.10 3.52 -14.66
N ASN A 7 4.19 2.79 -15.27
CA ASN A 7 3.48 1.69 -14.62
C ASN A 7 4.41 0.47 -14.53
N VAL A 8 4.65 -0.02 -13.32
CA VAL A 8 5.48 -1.21 -13.06
C VAL A 8 4.58 -2.40 -12.75
N SER A 9 4.82 -3.53 -13.42
CA SER A 9 4.15 -4.80 -13.12
C SER A 9 5.19 -5.90 -12.88
N ILE A 10 5.04 -6.62 -11.77
CA ILE A 10 5.97 -7.67 -11.32
C ILE A 10 5.17 -8.87 -10.83
N GLU A 11 5.49 -10.05 -11.35
CA GLU A 11 4.87 -11.30 -10.90
C GLU A 11 5.40 -11.71 -9.52
N VAL A 12 6.73 -11.81 -9.38
CA VAL A 12 7.38 -12.07 -8.09
C VAL A 12 8.61 -11.18 -7.93
N GLY A 13 8.67 -10.43 -6.84
CA GLY A 13 9.88 -9.66 -6.51
C GLY A 13 9.64 -8.40 -5.71
N ASN A 14 10.71 -7.62 -5.56
CA ASN A 14 10.67 -6.37 -4.83
C ASN A 14 10.86 -5.20 -5.79
N ALA A 15 10.18 -4.08 -5.52
CA ALA A 15 10.37 -2.85 -6.28
C ALA A 15 10.40 -1.61 -5.40
N SER A 16 11.09 -0.60 -5.90
CA SER A 16 11.09 0.74 -5.35
C SER A 16 11.07 1.76 -6.48
N ILE A 17 10.14 2.70 -6.42
CA ILE A 17 10.02 3.80 -7.38
C ILE A 17 9.71 5.11 -6.64
N GLU A 18 10.13 6.22 -7.22
CA GLU A 18 9.92 7.57 -6.67
C GLU A 18 8.48 8.04 -6.90
N ALA A 19 7.97 7.85 -8.11
CA ALA A 19 6.59 8.16 -8.45
C ALA A 19 6.00 7.08 -9.35
N GLY A 20 4.67 6.94 -9.41
CA GLY A 20 4.00 6.14 -10.46
C GLY A 20 2.98 5.13 -9.94
N ASN A 21 2.62 4.18 -10.80
CA ASN A 21 1.69 3.10 -10.42
C ASN A 21 2.42 1.76 -10.39
N MET A 22 2.09 0.91 -9.44
CA MET A 22 2.70 -0.40 -9.26
C MET A 22 1.66 -1.49 -9.04
N SER A 23 1.89 -2.63 -9.70
CA SER A 23 1.15 -3.87 -9.46
C SER A 23 2.15 -5.01 -9.22
N ILE A 24 2.04 -5.69 -8.08
CA ILE A 24 2.87 -6.86 -7.75
C ILE A 24 1.96 -8.00 -7.31
N GLU A 25 2.14 -9.19 -7.88
CA GLU A 25 1.40 -10.39 -7.44
C GLU A 25 1.98 -10.91 -6.12
N ALA A 26 3.30 -11.13 -6.03
CA ALA A 26 3.94 -11.49 -4.77
C ALA A 26 5.25 -10.74 -4.50
N GLY A 27 5.33 -10.00 -3.39
CA GLY A 27 6.59 -9.44 -2.90
C GLY A 27 6.45 -8.10 -2.18
N ASN A 28 7.48 -7.25 -2.26
CA ASN A 28 7.54 -6.03 -1.45
C ASN A 28 7.67 -4.76 -2.31
N ALA A 29 6.98 -3.69 -1.88
CA ALA A 29 7.00 -2.40 -2.56
C ALA A 29 7.40 -1.26 -1.61
N SER A 30 8.19 -0.32 -2.12
CA SER A 30 8.46 0.97 -1.47
C SER A 30 8.27 2.12 -2.45
N ILE A 31 7.28 2.99 -2.21
CA ILE A 31 6.92 4.10 -3.09
C ILE A 31 6.89 5.42 -2.34
N GLU A 32 7.46 6.47 -2.93
CA GLU A 32 7.33 7.83 -2.38
C GLU A 32 5.97 8.43 -2.75
N ALA A 33 5.57 8.43 -4.03
CA ALA A 33 4.26 8.92 -4.44
C ALA A 33 3.57 8.02 -5.48
N GLY A 34 2.34 7.56 -5.25
CA GLY A 34 1.69 6.75 -6.29
C GLY A 34 0.47 5.94 -5.91
N ASN A 35 0.11 5.03 -6.82
CA ASN A 35 -0.94 4.03 -6.58
C ASN A 35 -0.34 2.62 -6.62
N VAL A 36 -0.66 1.80 -5.63
CA VAL A 36 -0.11 0.45 -5.49
C VAL A 36 -1.21 -0.57 -5.33
N SER A 37 -1.08 -1.67 -6.05
CA SER A 37 -1.88 -2.87 -5.89
C SER A 37 -0.94 -4.05 -5.64
N ILE A 38 -1.14 -4.77 -4.53
CA ILE A 38 -0.40 -5.98 -4.20
C ILE A 38 -1.36 -7.11 -3.86
N GLU A 39 -1.18 -8.30 -4.43
CA GLU A 39 -1.95 -9.47 -4.02
C GLU A 39 -1.36 -10.05 -2.72
N ALA A 40 -0.05 -10.29 -2.67
CA ALA A 40 0.60 -10.78 -1.46
C ALA A 40 1.94 -10.08 -1.13
N GLY A 41 2.07 -9.51 0.07
CA GLY A 41 3.37 -9.12 0.63
C GLY A 41 3.38 -7.84 1.46
N ASN A 42 4.45 -7.05 1.40
CA ASN A 42 4.59 -5.87 2.27
C ASN A 42 4.75 -4.58 1.46
N VAL A 43 4.04 -3.54 1.87
CA VAL A 43 4.07 -2.24 1.20
C VAL A 43 4.37 -1.11 2.16
N SER A 44 5.29 -0.24 1.74
CA SER A 44 5.47 1.09 2.31
C SER A 44 5.19 2.15 1.26
N ILE A 45 4.32 3.10 1.55
CA ILE A 45 4.05 4.25 0.67
C ILE A 45 4.06 5.56 1.48
N GLU A 46 4.76 6.57 1.00
CA GLU A 46 4.72 7.90 1.64
C GLU A 46 3.42 8.64 1.28
N ALA A 47 3.10 8.77 -0.01
CA ALA A 47 1.87 9.44 -0.43
C ALA A 47 1.11 8.66 -1.51
N GLY A 48 -0.19 8.41 -1.29
CA GLY A 48 -1.09 7.99 -2.35
C GLY A 48 -2.06 6.87 -1.97
N ASN A 49 -2.42 6.02 -2.93
CA ASN A 49 -3.45 5.00 -2.73
C ASN A 49 -2.85 3.60 -2.76
N LEU A 50 -3.36 2.73 -1.90
CA LEU A 50 -2.90 1.36 -1.77
C LEU A 50 -4.08 0.39 -1.64
N SER A 51 -4.04 -0.67 -2.42
CA SER A 51 -4.87 -1.86 -2.30
C SER A 51 -4.00 -3.08 -2.04
N THR A 52 -4.35 -3.91 -1.06
CA THR A 52 -3.61 -5.13 -0.74
C THR A 52 -4.55 -6.27 -0.40
N ASP A 53 -4.40 -7.45 -1.01
CA ASP A 53 -5.25 -8.60 -0.66
C ASP A 53 -4.71 -9.28 0.61
N ALA A 54 -3.40 -9.55 0.67
CA ALA A 54 -2.78 -10.14 1.85
C ALA A 54 -1.44 -9.46 2.17
N GLY A 55 -1.27 -8.91 3.37
CA GLY A 55 0.01 -8.27 3.66
C GLY A 55 0.16 -7.39 4.88
N ASN A 56 1.33 -6.76 4.96
CA ASN A 56 1.54 -5.65 5.89
C ASN A 56 1.68 -4.34 5.12
N VAL A 57 0.96 -3.33 5.58
CA VAL A 57 0.87 -2.03 4.93
C VAL A 57 1.32 -0.93 5.90
N SER A 58 2.19 -0.05 5.41
CA SER A 58 2.57 1.19 6.08
C SER A 58 2.38 2.37 5.13
N THR A 59 1.58 3.36 5.53
CA THR A 59 1.29 4.56 4.74
C THR A 59 1.47 5.83 5.55
N GLU A 60 2.23 6.80 5.04
CA GLU A 60 2.30 8.12 5.70
C GLU A 60 1.03 8.92 5.43
N ALA A 61 0.66 9.09 4.16
CA ALA A 61 -0.52 9.83 3.75
C ALA A 61 -1.29 9.16 2.60
N GLY A 62 -2.60 8.98 2.76
CA GLY A 62 -3.50 8.66 1.66
C GLY A 62 -4.59 7.64 1.99
N ASN A 63 -4.95 6.79 1.02
CA ASN A 63 -6.05 5.84 1.16
C ASN A 63 -5.55 4.40 1.09
N VAL A 64 -5.92 3.59 2.07
CA VAL A 64 -5.54 2.17 2.15
C VAL A 64 -6.79 1.30 2.16
N SER A 65 -6.79 0.27 1.32
CA SER A 65 -7.73 -0.85 1.36
C SER A 65 -6.95 -2.14 1.54
N THR A 66 -7.31 -2.97 2.52
CA THR A 66 -6.65 -4.25 2.76
C THR A 66 -7.66 -5.34 3.06
N GLU A 67 -7.62 -6.45 2.33
CA GLU A 67 -8.52 -7.58 2.63
C GLU A 67 -8.03 -8.31 3.88
N ALA A 68 -6.79 -8.77 3.92
CA ALA A 68 -6.23 -9.49 5.07
C ALA A 68 -4.84 -8.96 5.46
N GLY A 69 -4.65 -8.56 6.71
CA GLY A 69 -3.31 -8.18 7.16
C GLY A 69 -3.19 -7.20 8.32
N ASN A 70 -2.07 -6.47 8.33
CA ASN A 70 -1.82 -5.40 9.29
C ASN A 70 -1.64 -4.08 8.56
N VAL A 71 -2.39 -3.06 8.94
CA VAL A 71 -2.32 -1.72 8.36
C VAL A 71 -1.88 -0.70 9.40
N SER A 72 -0.88 0.11 9.05
CA SER A 72 -0.48 1.29 9.80
C SER A 72 -0.56 2.50 8.89
N ILE A 73 -1.35 3.51 9.24
CA ILE A 73 -1.44 4.76 8.49
C ILE A 73 -1.24 5.97 9.42
N LYS A 74 -0.48 6.99 8.99
CA LYS A 74 -0.41 8.24 9.75
C LYS A 74 -1.57 9.17 9.42
N ALA A 75 -1.83 9.44 8.15
CA ALA A 75 -2.91 10.34 7.74
C ALA A 75 -3.74 9.79 6.58
N GLY A 76 -5.06 9.74 6.74
CA GLY A 76 -6.00 9.50 5.64
C GLY A 76 -7.06 8.44 5.93
N ASN A 77 -7.51 7.73 4.91
CA ASN A 77 -8.60 6.77 5.06
C ASN A 77 -8.09 5.34 4.99
N THR A 78 -8.62 4.47 5.83
CA THR A 78 -8.29 3.03 5.80
C THR A 78 -9.56 2.20 5.86
N SER A 79 -9.61 1.17 5.03
CA SER A 79 -10.58 0.08 5.10
C SER A 79 -9.83 -1.24 5.24
N ILE A 80 -10.23 -2.07 6.20
CA ILE A 80 -9.71 -3.43 6.36
C ILE A 80 -10.84 -4.43 6.61
N ASP A 81 -10.78 -5.60 5.97
CA ASP A 81 -11.74 -6.69 6.24
C ASP A 81 -11.25 -7.58 7.39
N VAL A 82 -10.04 -8.14 7.29
CA VAL A 82 -9.47 -9.03 8.31
C VAL A 82 -8.12 -8.53 8.79
N GLY A 83 -7.99 -8.34 10.11
CA GLY A 83 -6.70 -8.18 10.78
C GLY A 83 -6.63 -6.94 11.66
N ASN A 84 -5.47 -6.29 11.69
CA ASN A 84 -5.21 -5.18 12.62
C ASN A 84 -5.01 -3.86 11.88
N VAL A 85 -5.53 -2.77 12.45
CA VAL A 85 -5.34 -1.42 11.95
C VAL A 85 -4.87 -0.48 13.05
N SER A 86 -3.91 0.39 12.72
CA SER A 86 -3.46 1.51 13.53
C SER A 86 -3.48 2.78 12.69
N THR A 87 -4.18 3.81 13.17
CA THR A 87 -4.33 5.09 12.46
C THR A 87 -4.10 6.25 13.42
N ASP A 88 -3.24 7.20 13.04
CA ASP A 88 -3.00 8.42 13.84
C ASP A 88 -4.05 9.51 13.54
N ALA A 89 -4.28 9.81 12.26
CA ALA A 89 -5.27 10.79 11.81
C ALA A 89 -6.08 10.29 10.60
N GLY A 90 -7.40 10.42 10.69
CA GLY A 90 -8.32 10.15 9.59
C GLY A 90 -9.38 9.10 9.93
N ASN A 91 -9.91 8.42 8.92
CA ASN A 91 -11.07 7.55 9.06
C ASN A 91 -10.67 6.09 8.94
N VAL A 92 -11.25 5.25 9.79
CA VAL A 92 -11.06 3.80 9.78
C VAL A 92 -12.41 3.12 9.60
N SER A 93 -12.49 2.25 8.59
CA SER A 93 -13.55 1.28 8.40
C SER A 93 -12.98 -0.11 8.63
N THR A 94 -13.62 -0.90 9.48
CA THR A 94 -13.28 -2.31 9.68
C THR A 94 -14.54 -3.11 9.43
N GLU A 95 -14.51 -4.05 8.48
CA GLU A 95 -15.52 -5.10 8.42
C GLU A 95 -15.10 -6.23 9.39
N THR A 96 -16.06 -6.98 9.92
CA THR A 96 -15.83 -8.05 10.91
C THR A 96 -16.73 -9.23 10.66
#